data_AF-A0A395JKG2-F1
#
_entry.id   AF-A0A395JKG2-F1
#
_cell.length_a   1.000
_cell.length_b   1.000
_cell.length_c   1.000
_cell.angle_alpha   90.00
_cell.angle_beta   90.00
_cell.angle_gamma   90.00
#
_symmetry.space_group_name_H-M   'P 1'
#
loop_
_entity.id
_entity.type
_entity.pdbx_description
1 polymer ?
#
loop_
_entity_poly.entity_id
_entity_poly.type
_entity_poly.pdbx_seq_one_letter_code
_entity_poly.pdbx_strand_id
1 'polypeptide(L)'
;MIPSDHYQFPNAKLRAAALSDTLIEQPLVPPAKALDYKMGGAYSVLISHYKGDILVQGSAGFVPNALDNIQADVLFLGVGGVAGQTDPYQQAYWQHIVTATQPKQVFPIHFDSLTDALEEKPIMPNLLVSKVLKTEAAGGIQYARSRAEKHNIQFNLLPMWTNVVLFH
;
A
#
# COMPACT_ATOMS: atom_id res chain seq x y z
N MET A 1 10.52 -5.98 -11.98
CA MET A 1 9.14 -5.70 -11.50
C MET A 1 8.31 -6.94 -11.72
N ILE A 2 7.44 -7.28 -10.78
CA ILE A 2 6.60 -8.48 -10.79
C ILE A 2 5.14 -8.00 -10.82
N PRO A 3 4.31 -8.43 -11.77
CA PRO A 3 2.90 -8.03 -11.82
C PRO A 3 2.18 -8.31 -10.50
N SER A 4 1.35 -7.36 -10.08
CA SER A 4 0.53 -7.43 -8.88
C SER A 4 -0.83 -6.80 -9.15
N ASP A 5 -1.73 -6.89 -8.18
CA ASP A 5 -3.02 -6.22 -8.22
C ASP A 5 -3.03 -4.99 -7.32
N HIS A 6 -3.89 -4.03 -7.64
CA HIS A 6 -4.28 -3.00 -6.69
C HIS A 6 -5.21 -3.60 -5.62
N TYR A 7 -5.27 -2.98 -4.44
CA TYR A 7 -6.25 -3.37 -3.44
C TYR A 7 -7.68 -3.30 -4.01
N GLN A 8 -8.50 -4.29 -3.66
CA GLN A 8 -9.85 -4.39 -4.20
C GLN A 8 -10.81 -3.51 -3.40
N PHE A 9 -11.28 -2.40 -3.95
CA PHE A 9 -12.26 -1.54 -3.27
C PHE A 9 -13.48 -2.37 -2.83
N PRO A 10 -13.91 -2.33 -1.55
CA PRO A 10 -15.07 -3.09 -1.08
C PRO A 10 -16.37 -2.72 -1.81
N ASN A 11 -16.52 -1.43 -2.17
CA ASN A 11 -17.65 -0.94 -2.96
C ASN A 11 -17.49 -1.35 -4.43
N ALA A 12 -18.40 -2.20 -4.93
CA ALA A 12 -18.34 -2.73 -6.29
C ALA A 12 -18.43 -1.66 -7.39
N LYS A 13 -19.23 -0.59 -7.19
CA LYS A 13 -19.33 0.50 -8.18
C LYS A 13 -18.03 1.29 -8.25
N LEU A 14 -17.45 1.62 -7.10
CA LEU A 14 -16.15 2.29 -7.05
C LEU A 14 -15.04 1.42 -7.64
N ARG A 15 -15.03 0.12 -7.31
CA ARG A 15 -14.08 -0.85 -7.86
C ARG A 15 -14.14 -0.87 -9.38
N ALA A 16 -15.33 -0.97 -9.95
CA ALA A 16 -15.52 -0.96 -11.40
C ALA A 16 -15.06 0.37 -12.03
N ALA A 17 -15.38 1.50 -11.41
CA ALA A 17 -14.99 2.82 -11.91
C ALA A 17 -13.48 3.08 -11.84
N ALA A 18 -12.81 2.55 -10.81
CA ALA A 18 -11.40 2.84 -10.53
C ALA A 18 -10.43 1.82 -11.17
N LEU A 19 -10.84 0.56 -11.35
CA LEU A 19 -9.92 -0.53 -11.73
C LEU A 19 -10.22 -1.19 -13.07
N SER A 20 -11.43 -1.05 -13.64
CA SER A 20 -11.78 -1.78 -14.87
C SER A 20 -11.19 -1.17 -16.14
N ASP A 21 -11.02 0.15 -16.18
CA ASP A 21 -10.45 0.86 -17.32
C ASP A 21 -9.00 1.22 -17.01
N THR A 22 -8.08 0.70 -17.82
CA THR A 22 -6.64 0.77 -17.59
C THR A 22 -5.93 1.70 -18.58
N LEU A 23 -6.60 2.21 -19.61
CA LEU A 23 -5.94 2.90 -20.72
C LEU A 23 -6.30 4.39 -20.77
N ILE A 24 -5.27 5.24 -20.76
CA ILE A 24 -5.39 6.64 -21.12
C ILE A 24 -5.14 6.74 -22.63
N GLU A 25 -6.20 6.83 -23.43
CA GLU A 25 -6.11 6.86 -24.91
C GLU A 25 -5.61 8.20 -25.46
N GLN A 26 -5.85 9.28 -24.73
CA GLN A 26 -5.47 10.64 -25.10
C GLN A 26 -4.87 11.35 -23.89
N PRO A 27 -3.90 12.26 -24.07
CA PRO A 27 -3.30 13.01 -22.96
C PRO A 27 -4.36 13.73 -22.11
N LEU A 28 -4.27 13.58 -20.78
CA LEU A 28 -5.11 14.32 -19.84
C LEU A 28 -4.59 15.75 -19.68
N VAL A 29 -5.49 16.73 -19.69
CA VAL A 29 -5.17 18.15 -19.47
C VAL A 29 -5.78 18.59 -18.13
N PRO A 30 -4.96 18.99 -17.13
CA PRO A 30 -5.48 19.45 -15.84
C PRO A 30 -6.34 20.73 -15.95
N PRO A 31 -7.37 20.89 -15.10
CA PRO A 31 -7.80 19.96 -14.05
C PRO A 31 -8.59 18.77 -14.63
N ALA A 32 -8.22 17.55 -14.25
CA ALA A 32 -8.89 16.30 -14.61
C ALA A 32 -9.37 15.58 -13.33
N LYS A 33 -10.35 14.68 -13.46
CA LYS A 33 -10.85 13.92 -12.29
C LYS A 33 -9.83 12.85 -11.91
N ALA A 34 -9.78 12.49 -10.62
CA ALA A 34 -8.87 11.44 -10.15
C ALA A 34 -9.05 10.10 -10.91
N LEU A 35 -10.30 9.73 -11.23
CA LEU A 35 -10.61 8.50 -11.97
C LEU A 35 -10.33 8.56 -13.47
N ASP A 36 -9.99 9.74 -14.00
CA ASP A 36 -9.53 9.86 -15.40
C ASP A 36 -8.08 9.36 -15.53
N TYR A 37 -7.29 9.44 -14.45
CA TYR A 37 -5.95 8.83 -14.36
C TYR A 37 -6.10 7.32 -14.17
N LYS A 38 -6.08 6.58 -15.28
CA LYS A 38 -6.26 5.12 -15.26
C LYS A 38 -5.07 4.43 -14.60
N MET A 39 -5.40 3.39 -13.84
CA MET A 39 -4.44 2.67 -13.00
C MET A 39 -3.33 1.98 -13.81
N GLY A 40 -3.63 1.50 -15.02
CA GLY A 40 -2.67 0.86 -15.93
C GLY A 40 -2.22 -0.52 -15.47
N GLY A 41 -1.59 -0.62 -14.30
CA GLY A 41 -1.19 -1.85 -13.65
C GLY A 41 -0.58 -1.60 -12.27
N ALA A 42 -0.44 -2.66 -11.48
CA ALA A 42 0.29 -2.64 -10.21
C ALA A 42 1.44 -3.65 -10.27
N TYR A 43 2.49 -3.35 -9.52
CA TYR A 43 3.70 -4.18 -9.49
C TYR A 43 4.28 -4.25 -8.09
N SER A 44 4.82 -5.41 -7.76
CA SER A 44 5.82 -5.55 -6.71
C SER A 44 7.20 -5.26 -7.31
N VAL A 45 8.01 -4.46 -6.64
CA VAL A 45 9.34 -4.07 -7.13
C VAL A 45 10.40 -4.63 -6.20
N LEU A 46 11.16 -5.62 -6.69
CA LEU A 46 12.36 -6.12 -6.02
C LEU A 46 13.56 -5.26 -6.43
N ILE A 47 14.29 -4.76 -5.44
CA ILE A 47 15.51 -3.98 -5.58
C ILE A 47 16.61 -4.80 -4.90
N SER A 48 17.52 -5.36 -5.71
CA SER A 48 18.64 -6.13 -5.18
C SER A 48 19.86 -5.26 -4.94
N HIS A 49 20.53 -5.49 -3.83
CA HIS A 49 21.73 -4.76 -3.45
C HIS A 49 22.69 -5.69 -2.70
N TYR A 50 24.01 -5.45 -2.80
CA TYR A 50 25.02 -6.34 -2.21
C TYR A 50 24.91 -6.52 -0.69
N LYS A 51 24.19 -5.62 0.00
CA LYS A 51 23.90 -5.69 1.44
C LYS A 51 22.56 -6.32 1.79
N GLY A 52 21.76 -6.71 0.80
CA GLY A 52 20.44 -7.27 1.00
C GLY A 52 19.41 -6.70 0.04
N ASP A 53 18.29 -7.40 -0.04
CA ASP A 53 17.23 -7.15 -1.02
C ASP A 53 16.02 -6.47 -0.39
N ILE A 54 15.43 -5.52 -1.13
CA ILE A 54 14.27 -4.76 -0.71
C ILE A 54 13.12 -5.06 -1.65
N LEU A 55 11.97 -5.47 -1.10
CA LEU A 55 10.72 -5.59 -1.83
C LEU A 55 9.80 -4.42 -1.51
N VAL A 56 9.27 -3.76 -2.53
CA VAL A 56 8.23 -2.73 -2.41
C VAL A 56 6.92 -3.26 -2.96
N GLN A 57 5.94 -3.44 -2.08
CA GLN A 57 4.56 -3.78 -2.41
C GLN A 57 3.71 -2.51 -2.33
N GLY A 58 3.50 -1.83 -3.46
CA GLY A 58 2.92 -0.47 -3.48
C GLY A 58 1.43 -0.36 -3.12
N SER A 59 0.67 -1.46 -3.22
CA SER A 59 -0.76 -1.50 -2.90
C SER A 59 -1.09 -2.77 -2.11
N ALA A 60 -2.17 -2.73 -1.32
CA ALA A 60 -2.68 -3.89 -0.58
C ALA A 60 -3.45 -4.89 -1.46
N GLY A 61 -3.06 -5.03 -2.73
CA GLY A 61 -3.49 -6.10 -3.63
C GLY A 61 -2.39 -7.14 -3.81
N PHE A 62 -2.74 -8.27 -4.39
CA PHE A 62 -1.81 -9.38 -4.60
C PHE A 62 -2.31 -10.26 -5.74
N VAL A 63 -1.37 -10.84 -6.49
CA VAL A 63 -1.64 -11.98 -7.35
C VAL A 63 -1.17 -13.23 -6.59
N PRO A 64 -2.04 -14.25 -6.38
CA PRO A 64 -1.65 -15.46 -5.68
C PRO A 64 -0.37 -16.06 -6.27
N ASN A 65 0.56 -16.41 -5.39
CA ASN A 65 1.79 -17.15 -5.70
C ASN A 65 2.80 -16.40 -6.59
N ALA A 66 2.55 -15.13 -6.91
CA ALA A 66 3.44 -14.34 -7.77
C ALA A 66 4.85 -14.14 -7.18
N LEU A 67 4.99 -14.32 -5.86
CA LEU A 67 6.23 -14.06 -5.11
C LEU A 67 6.83 -15.31 -4.46
N ASP A 68 6.33 -16.52 -4.74
CA ASP A 68 6.76 -17.76 -4.04
C ASP A 68 8.26 -18.08 -4.18
N ASN A 69 8.91 -17.58 -5.23
CA ASN A 69 10.34 -17.77 -5.50
C ASN A 69 11.17 -16.51 -5.23
N ILE A 70 10.60 -15.52 -4.54
CA ILE A 70 11.23 -14.25 -4.22
C ILE A 70 11.50 -14.20 -2.72
N GLN A 71 12.72 -13.84 -2.34
CA GLN A 71 13.06 -13.52 -0.96
C GLN A 71 13.45 -12.04 -0.87
N ALA A 72 13.20 -11.42 0.28
CA ALA A 72 13.65 -10.06 0.56
C ALA A 72 14.11 -9.96 2.01
N ASP A 73 15.10 -9.12 2.30
CA ASP A 73 15.48 -8.81 3.68
C ASP A 73 14.53 -7.77 4.30
N VAL A 74 14.07 -6.83 3.48
CA VAL A 74 13.23 -5.69 3.85
C VAL A 74 11.99 -5.66 2.98
N LEU A 75 10.83 -5.49 3.61
CA LEU A 75 9.57 -5.32 2.91
C LEU A 75 8.93 -3.96 3.23
N PHE A 76 8.76 -3.13 2.21
CA PHE A 76 7.87 -1.98 2.25
C PHE A 76 6.46 -2.43 1.84
N LEU A 77 5.56 -2.54 2.82
CA LEU A 77 4.24 -3.14 2.68
C LEU A 77 3.15 -2.08 2.55
N GLY A 78 2.50 -1.98 1.40
CA GLY A 78 1.30 -1.15 1.21
C GLY A 78 0.17 -1.63 2.12
N VAL A 79 -0.37 -0.75 2.95
CA VAL A 79 -1.46 -1.09 3.90
C VAL A 79 -2.73 -0.26 3.70
N GLY A 80 -2.78 0.58 2.66
CA GLY A 80 -3.97 1.38 2.36
C GLY A 80 -5.21 0.52 2.15
N GLY A 81 -6.25 0.78 2.94
CA GLY A 81 -7.55 0.11 2.84
C GLY A 81 -7.58 -1.33 3.35
N VAL A 82 -6.44 -1.93 3.71
CA VAL A 82 -6.36 -3.35 4.10
C VAL A 82 -7.18 -3.67 5.34
N ALA A 83 -7.23 -2.76 6.32
CA ALA A 83 -7.99 -2.93 7.54
C ALA A 83 -9.51 -2.92 7.30
N GLY A 84 -9.96 -2.32 6.19
CA GLY A 84 -11.36 -2.33 5.77
C GLY A 84 -11.79 -3.58 4.98
N GLN A 85 -10.86 -4.52 4.73
CA GLN A 85 -11.11 -5.77 4.02
C GLN A 85 -11.63 -6.88 4.94
N THR A 86 -12.15 -7.95 4.34
CA THR A 86 -12.56 -9.16 5.07
C THR A 86 -11.34 -9.89 5.64
N ASP A 87 -11.52 -10.63 6.73
CA ASP A 87 -10.45 -11.44 7.34
C ASP A 87 -9.76 -12.39 6.35
N PRO A 88 -10.50 -13.11 5.46
CA PRO A 88 -9.85 -13.95 4.44
C PRO A 88 -8.96 -13.17 3.48
N TYR A 89 -9.36 -11.96 3.05
CA TYR A 89 -8.52 -11.13 2.17
C TYR A 89 -7.28 -10.65 2.91
N GLN A 90 -7.45 -10.20 4.15
CA GLN A 90 -6.37 -9.76 5.03
C GLN A 90 -5.35 -10.91 5.28
N GLN A 91 -5.84 -12.14 5.48
CA GLN A 91 -4.99 -13.32 5.65
C GLN A 91 -4.26 -13.67 4.35
N ALA A 92 -4.97 -13.70 3.23
CA ALA A 92 -4.38 -14.00 1.92
C ALA A 92 -3.32 -12.98 1.51
N TYR A 93 -3.56 -11.69 1.75
CA TYR A 93 -2.57 -10.64 1.48
C TYR A 93 -1.29 -10.83 2.30
N TRP A 94 -1.40 -11.11 3.60
CA TRP A 94 -0.23 -11.42 4.42
C TRP A 94 0.52 -12.66 3.91
N GLN A 95 -0.22 -13.71 3.57
CA GLN A 95 0.36 -14.98 3.09
C GLN A 95 1.12 -14.80 1.77
N HIS A 96 0.50 -14.21 0.76
CA HIS A 96 1.08 -14.10 -0.58
C HIS A 96 2.17 -13.04 -0.71
N ILE A 97 2.27 -12.11 0.24
CA ILE A 97 3.32 -11.09 0.24
C ILE A 97 4.35 -11.36 1.33
N VAL A 98 3.96 -11.29 2.60
CA VAL A 98 4.91 -11.33 3.72
C VAL A 98 5.40 -12.75 3.97
N THR A 99 4.50 -13.72 4.09
CA THR A 99 4.91 -15.11 4.34
C THR A 99 5.69 -15.69 3.16
N ALA A 100 5.29 -15.40 1.92
CA ALA A 100 5.99 -15.86 0.72
C ALA A 100 7.43 -15.34 0.65
N THR A 101 7.66 -14.06 1.00
CA THR A 101 8.98 -13.41 0.82
C THR A 101 9.88 -13.44 2.05
N GLN A 102 9.34 -13.85 3.20
CA GLN A 102 10.06 -14.09 4.46
C GLN A 102 10.99 -12.92 4.89
N PRO A 103 10.49 -11.66 4.92
CA PRO A 103 11.32 -10.53 5.29
C PRO A 103 11.71 -10.57 6.76
N LYS A 104 12.90 -10.04 7.06
CA LYS A 104 13.36 -9.86 8.44
C LYS A 104 12.72 -8.63 9.07
N GLN A 105 12.39 -7.63 8.25
CA GLN A 105 11.74 -6.41 8.69
C GLN A 105 10.67 -5.91 7.71
N VAL A 106 9.62 -5.32 8.26
CA VAL A 106 8.49 -4.72 7.52
C VAL A 106 8.35 -3.24 7.89
N PHE A 107 8.22 -2.41 6.86
CA PHE A 107 7.81 -1.02 6.94
C PHE A 107 6.45 -0.86 6.27
N PRO A 108 5.37 -0.52 6.99
CA PRO A 108 4.12 -0.19 6.31
C PRO A 108 4.31 1.10 5.51
N ILE A 109 3.68 1.18 4.35
CA ILE A 109 3.61 2.36 3.49
C ILE A 109 2.17 2.53 2.99
N HIS A 110 1.88 3.65 2.32
CA HIS A 110 0.57 3.89 1.73
C HIS A 110 -0.56 3.88 2.79
N PHE A 111 -0.26 4.33 4.01
CA PHE A 111 -1.23 4.52 5.10
C PHE A 111 -1.73 5.96 5.20
N ASP A 112 -0.96 6.93 4.70
CA ASP A 112 -1.25 8.37 4.83
C ASP A 112 -2.41 8.85 3.96
N SER A 113 -2.90 10.04 4.29
CA SER A 113 -3.85 10.77 3.46
C SER A 113 -3.27 11.15 2.10
N LEU A 114 -4.07 10.99 1.05
CA LEU A 114 -3.75 11.46 -0.30
C LEU A 114 -4.10 12.94 -0.52
N THR A 115 -4.81 13.57 0.41
CA THR A 115 -5.40 14.91 0.22
C THR A 115 -5.14 15.89 1.35
N ASP A 116 -4.78 15.42 2.54
CA ASP A 116 -4.52 16.29 3.69
C ASP A 116 -3.06 16.76 3.68
N ALA A 117 -2.79 17.89 4.35
CA ALA A 117 -1.44 18.41 4.53
C ALA A 117 -0.57 17.38 5.28
N LEU A 118 0.76 17.41 5.12
CA LEU A 118 1.68 16.55 5.86
C LEU A 118 1.88 17.05 7.30
N GLU A 119 2.10 16.14 8.24
CA GLU A 119 2.14 16.41 9.70
C GLU A 119 3.16 15.47 10.36
N GLU A 120 3.51 15.81 11.60
CA GLU A 120 4.47 15.08 12.43
C GLU A 120 3.95 13.74 12.98
N LYS A 121 2.67 13.41 12.72
CA LYS A 121 2.02 12.16 13.13
C LYS A 121 1.25 11.59 11.93
N PRO A 122 1.05 10.26 11.85
CA PRO A 122 0.23 9.66 10.79
C PRO A 122 -1.15 10.32 10.74
N ILE A 123 -1.48 10.92 9.60
CA ILE A 123 -2.70 11.69 9.44
C ILE A 123 -3.73 10.82 8.77
N MET A 124 -4.93 10.89 9.33
CA MET A 124 -6.10 10.27 8.77
C MET A 124 -6.44 10.95 7.43
N PRO A 125 -6.73 10.20 6.35
CA PRO A 125 -7.44 10.76 5.22
C PRO A 125 -8.73 11.43 5.70
N ASN A 126 -9.06 12.60 5.16
CA ASN A 126 -10.22 13.39 5.58
C ASN A 126 -11.47 12.51 5.78
N LEU A 127 -12.34 12.89 6.72
CA LEU A 127 -13.44 12.05 7.20
C LEU A 127 -14.40 11.57 6.10
N LEU A 128 -14.49 12.29 4.98
CA LEU A 128 -15.33 11.92 3.83
C LEU A 128 -14.64 10.88 2.93
N VAL A 129 -13.35 11.03 2.67
CA VAL A 129 -12.53 10.09 1.88
C VAL A 129 -12.30 8.80 2.67
N SER A 130 -11.99 8.87 3.96
CA SER A 130 -11.84 7.68 4.82
C SER A 130 -13.14 6.91 4.99
N LYS A 131 -14.31 7.57 5.04
CA LYS A 131 -15.62 6.87 5.04
C LYS A 131 -15.94 6.20 3.71
N VAL A 132 -15.60 6.85 2.58
CA VAL A 132 -15.87 6.30 1.24
C VAL A 132 -14.91 5.15 0.90
N LEU A 133 -13.64 5.26 1.30
CA LEU A 133 -12.60 4.27 0.98
C LEU A 133 -12.38 3.23 2.09
N LYS A 134 -12.95 3.44 3.29
CA LYS A 134 -12.65 2.68 4.53
C LYS A 134 -11.15 2.58 4.81
N THR A 135 -10.41 3.62 4.46
CA THR A 135 -8.97 3.73 4.68
C THR A 135 -8.72 4.46 5.99
N GLU A 136 -8.30 3.71 7.02
CA GLU A 136 -7.84 4.27 8.29
C GLU A 136 -6.34 3.99 8.43
N ALA A 137 -5.52 5.05 8.46
CA ALA A 137 -4.06 4.95 8.55
C ALA A 137 -3.63 4.06 9.73
N ALA A 138 -4.22 4.32 10.90
CA ALA A 138 -3.98 3.55 12.13
C ALA A 138 -4.35 2.07 11.96
N GLY A 139 -5.45 1.77 11.25
CA GLY A 139 -5.89 0.40 10.99
C GLY A 139 -4.88 -0.38 10.14
N GLY A 140 -4.38 0.21 9.06
CA GLY A 140 -3.35 -0.40 8.21
C GLY A 140 -2.02 -0.63 8.93
N ILE A 141 -1.58 0.36 9.72
CA ILE A 141 -0.38 0.25 10.56
C ILE A 141 -0.56 -0.88 11.59
N GLN A 142 -1.70 -0.93 12.29
CA GLN A 142 -1.98 -1.95 13.30
C GLN A 142 -2.12 -3.35 12.71
N TYR A 143 -2.70 -3.46 11.50
CA TYR A 143 -2.72 -4.68 10.71
C TYR A 143 -1.30 -5.23 10.52
N ALA A 144 -0.35 -4.38 10.10
CA ALA A 144 1.01 -4.83 9.82
C ALA A 144 1.78 -5.14 11.11
N ARG A 145 1.67 -4.28 12.13
CA ARG A 145 2.33 -4.45 13.42
C ARG A 145 1.94 -5.76 14.10
N SER A 146 0.65 -5.98 14.32
CA SER A 146 0.16 -7.16 15.05
C SER A 146 0.58 -8.48 14.40
N ARG A 147 0.63 -8.52 13.06
CA ARG A 147 1.04 -9.71 12.31
C ARG A 147 2.54 -9.88 12.28
N ALA A 148 3.31 -8.80 12.16
CA ALA A 148 4.76 -8.86 12.25
C ALA A 148 5.20 -9.41 13.62
N GLU A 149 4.61 -8.91 14.70
CA GLU A 149 4.82 -9.40 16.07
C GLU A 149 4.49 -10.89 16.19
N LYS A 150 3.33 -11.33 15.68
CA LYS A 150 2.92 -12.74 15.70
C LYS A 150 3.89 -13.67 14.97
N HIS A 151 4.59 -13.18 13.94
CA HIS A 151 5.52 -13.97 13.12
C HIS A 151 7.00 -13.68 13.44
N ASN A 152 7.31 -12.96 14.53
CA ASN A 152 8.66 -12.57 14.93
C ASN A 152 9.42 -11.79 13.84
N ILE A 153 8.71 -10.97 13.06
CA ILE A 153 9.28 -10.07 12.06
C ILE A 153 9.44 -8.67 12.69
N GLN A 154 10.57 -8.01 12.44
CA GLN A 154 10.77 -6.65 12.96
C GLN A 154 9.80 -5.68 12.29
N PHE A 155 9.08 -4.89 13.09
CA PHE A 155 8.19 -3.85 12.60
C PHE A 155 8.80 -2.48 12.84
N ASN A 156 8.90 -1.67 11.78
CA ASN A 156 9.43 -0.31 11.86
C ASN A 156 8.52 0.66 11.13
N LEU A 157 8.45 1.91 11.61
CA LEU A 157 7.86 3.01 10.86
C LEU A 157 8.97 3.86 10.27
N LEU A 158 8.76 4.34 9.05
CA LEU A 158 9.60 5.40 8.50
C LEU A 158 9.44 6.66 9.36
N PRO A 159 10.48 7.52 9.43
CA PRO A 159 10.36 8.83 10.06
C PRO A 159 9.17 9.61 9.48
N MET A 160 8.42 10.28 10.35
CA MET A 160 7.34 11.17 9.95
C MET A 160 7.91 12.53 9.51
N TRP A 161 7.06 13.32 8.86
CA TRP A 161 7.43 14.64 8.37
C TRP A 161 7.78 15.58 9.51
N THR A 162 8.82 16.38 9.34
CA THR A 162 9.17 17.47 10.25
C THR A 162 9.11 18.78 9.49
N ASN A 163 8.57 19.82 10.12
CA ASN A 163 8.54 21.14 9.51
C ASN A 163 9.98 21.68 9.41
N VAL A 164 10.40 22.06 8.20
CA VAL A 164 11.68 22.70 7.94
C VAL A 164 11.39 24.09 7.38
N VAL A 165 11.69 25.13 8.16
CA VAL A 165 11.58 26.52 7.71
C VAL A 165 12.73 26.80 6.75
N LEU A 166 12.39 27.02 5.47
CA LEU A 166 13.39 27.28 4.43
C LEU A 166 13.81 28.76 4.37
N PHE A 167 12.92 29.68 4.72
CA PHE A 167 13.15 31.13 4.69
C PHE A 167 12.40 31.82 5.83
N HIS A 168 13.02 32.85 6.41
CA HIS A 168 12.45 33.74 7.43
C HIS A 168 12.18 35.12 6.84
#